data_AF-A0A4U1Z0A6-F1
#
_entry.id   AF-A0A4U1Z0A6-F1
#
_cell.length_a   1.000
_cell.length_b   1.000
_cell.length_c   1.000
_cell.angle_alpha   90.00
_cell.angle_beta   90.00
_cell.angle_gamma   90.00
#
_symmetry.space_group_name_H-M   'P 1'
#
loop_
_entity.id
_entity.type
_entity.pdbx_description
1 polymer ?
#
loop_
_entity_poly.entity_id
_entity_poly.type
_entity_poly.pdbx_seq_one_letter_code
_entity_poly.pdbx_strand_id
1 'polypeptide(L)'
;MNIVTPLLSDVDSEFNSIIIKKISHYFSVQYFGQDISIISNLDVRLVFLTINNNDNYQLLNMALSICENLNKRIVIICSSPLPNIIRNHKNVFFIIETSSHNLSRKLEELKEKTQHIFDPHFDIDRNMNKNNQLPAKIFTSEVVNFIMRNINRDIRETEIADRCHCSTTYFSKKFHLHFGVSFRDFVCDKRILLAKKLIEADTESKIAVIAYQCGYKDVSYFSRIFKKRTGVTPASYRRTCMDNRKR
;
A
#
# COMPACT_ATOMS: atom_id res chain seq x y z
N MET A 1 -9.22 -3.33 -8.80
CA MET A 1 -8.99 -4.67 -8.20
C MET A 1 -8.31 -4.46 -6.86
N ASN A 2 -8.89 -5.04 -5.81
CA ASN A 2 -8.53 -4.77 -4.42
C ASN A 2 -7.31 -5.61 -4.05
N ILE A 3 -6.14 -4.97 -3.99
CA ILE A 3 -4.87 -5.62 -3.69
C ILE A 3 -4.82 -5.90 -2.18
N VAL A 4 -4.60 -7.16 -1.84
CA VAL A 4 -4.52 -7.64 -0.47
C VAL A 4 -3.21 -8.40 -0.27
N THR A 5 -2.63 -8.24 0.92
CA THR A 5 -1.46 -9.01 1.34
C THR A 5 -1.77 -9.81 2.59
N PRO A 6 -1.97 -11.13 2.49
CA PRO A 6 -1.95 -12.02 3.63
C PRO A 6 -0.52 -12.13 4.18
N LEU A 7 -0.34 -11.63 5.40
CA LEU A 7 0.77 -11.91 6.28
C LEU A 7 0.43 -13.20 7.05
N LEU A 8 1.25 -14.23 6.88
CA LEU A 8 1.01 -15.54 7.48
C LEU A 8 1.92 -15.71 8.69
N SER A 9 1.40 -16.24 9.78
CA SER A 9 2.23 -16.68 10.92
C SER A 9 3.02 -17.94 10.61
N ASP A 10 2.49 -18.82 9.74
CA ASP A 10 3.10 -20.08 9.32
C ASP A 10 2.75 -20.38 7.85
N VAL A 11 3.75 -20.54 6.97
CA VAL A 11 3.52 -20.74 5.53
C VAL A 11 3.07 -22.19 5.23
N ASP A 12 3.41 -23.15 6.10
CA ASP A 12 3.23 -24.59 5.88
C ASP A 12 1.95 -25.16 6.51
N SER A 13 1.14 -24.31 7.15
CA SER A 13 -0.12 -24.73 7.74
C SER A 13 -1.19 -24.96 6.66
N GLU A 14 -1.76 -26.17 6.60
CA GLU A 14 -2.91 -26.53 5.74
C GLU A 14 -4.08 -25.53 5.94
N PHE A 15 -4.23 -25.03 7.17
CA PHE A 15 -5.17 -23.97 7.52
C PHE A 15 -4.92 -22.68 6.73
N ASN A 16 -3.67 -22.19 6.68
CA ASN A 16 -3.32 -20.97 5.96
C ASN A 16 -3.51 -21.12 4.44
N SER A 17 -3.20 -22.29 3.89
CA SER A 17 -3.47 -22.60 2.47
C SER A 17 -4.97 -22.51 2.13
N ILE A 18 -5.85 -23.03 2.99
CA ILE A 18 -7.31 -22.93 2.83
C ILE A 18 -7.78 -21.48 2.92
N ILE A 19 -7.25 -20.71 3.88
CA ILE A 19 -7.60 -19.29 4.07
C ILE A 19 -7.18 -18.46 2.86
N ILE A 20 -5.96 -18.63 2.35
CA ILE A 20 -5.46 -17.91 1.17
C ILE A 20 -6.31 -18.21 -0.05
N LYS A 21 -6.63 -19.48 -0.31
CA LYS A 21 -7.48 -19.90 -1.44
C LYS A 21 -8.89 -19.29 -1.35
N LYS A 22 -9.41 -19.09 -0.13
CA LYS A 22 -10.69 -18.41 0.07
C LYS A 22 -10.56 -16.90 -0.12
N ILE A 23 -9.54 -16.25 0.44
CA ILE A 23 -9.31 -14.81 0.27
C ILE A 23 -9.12 -14.46 -1.22
N SER A 24 -8.37 -15.27 -1.97
CA SER A 24 -8.11 -15.03 -3.40
C SER A 24 -9.38 -15.09 -4.28
N HIS A 25 -10.46 -15.70 -3.78
CA HIS A 25 -11.77 -15.68 -4.44
C HIS A 25 -12.47 -14.31 -4.33
N TYR A 26 -12.19 -13.55 -3.26
CA TYR A 26 -12.83 -12.25 -2.99
C TYR A 26 -11.90 -11.05 -3.27
N PHE A 27 -10.58 -11.24 -3.19
CA PHE A 27 -9.57 -10.19 -3.27
C PHE A 27 -8.41 -10.59 -4.21
N SER A 28 -7.79 -9.59 -4.84
CA SER A 28 -6.60 -9.80 -5.67
C SER A 28 -5.37 -9.88 -4.77
N VAL A 29 -4.87 -11.08 -4.52
CA VAL A 29 -3.67 -11.29 -3.69
C VAL A 29 -2.43 -11.05 -4.54
N GLN A 30 -1.65 -10.01 -4.23
CA GLN A 30 -0.44 -9.68 -5.00
C GLN A 30 0.84 -10.14 -4.31
N TYR A 31 0.81 -10.29 -2.98
CA TYR A 31 1.95 -10.72 -2.21
C TYR A 31 1.50 -11.61 -1.06
N PHE A 32 2.23 -12.70 -0.76
CA PHE A 32 1.90 -13.65 0.30
C PHE A 32 3.18 -14.14 0.99
N GLY A 33 3.20 -14.24 2.33
CA GLY A 33 4.34 -14.74 3.10
C GLY A 33 4.43 -14.18 4.53
N GLN A 34 5.58 -14.41 5.20
CA GLN A 34 5.90 -13.87 6.53
C GLN A 34 6.61 -12.49 6.46
N ASP A 35 6.97 -12.02 5.27
CA ASP A 35 7.74 -10.78 5.12
C ASP A 35 6.89 -9.56 5.47
N ILE A 36 7.09 -9.06 6.68
CA ILE A 36 6.37 -7.91 7.22
C ILE A 36 6.70 -6.59 6.51
N SER A 37 7.83 -6.53 5.79
CA SER A 37 8.23 -5.34 5.03
C SER A 37 7.20 -4.98 3.95
N ILE A 38 6.38 -5.95 3.55
CA ILE A 38 5.35 -5.79 2.54
C ILE A 38 4.24 -4.82 2.94
N ILE A 39 4.01 -4.68 4.26
CA ILE A 39 3.12 -3.67 4.81
C ILE A 39 3.64 -2.28 4.43
N SER A 40 4.90 -2.08 4.09
CA SER A 40 5.41 -0.78 3.65
C SER A 40 5.07 -0.41 2.21
N ASN A 41 4.56 -1.35 1.40
CA ASN A 41 4.26 -1.11 -0.01
C ASN A 41 3.02 -0.21 -0.19
N LEU A 42 3.13 0.89 -0.93
CA LEU A 42 2.04 1.86 -1.14
C LEU A 42 0.75 1.28 -1.72
N ASP A 43 0.85 0.22 -2.50
CA ASP A 43 -0.31 -0.42 -3.12
C ASP A 43 -1.07 -1.33 -2.13
N VAL A 44 -0.46 -1.65 -0.99
CA VAL A 44 -1.08 -2.40 0.11
C VAL A 44 -1.79 -1.44 1.05
N ARG A 45 -3.13 -1.43 1.02
CA ARG A 45 -3.98 -0.64 1.93
C ARG A 45 -4.65 -1.47 3.02
N LEU A 46 -4.86 -2.75 2.73
CA LEU A 46 -5.52 -3.70 3.61
C LEU A 46 -4.60 -4.92 3.79
N VAL A 47 -4.13 -5.12 5.00
CA VAL A 47 -3.28 -6.24 5.39
C VAL A 47 -4.16 -7.30 6.00
N PHE A 48 -4.01 -8.56 5.59
CA PHE A 48 -4.68 -9.67 6.24
C PHE A 48 -3.65 -10.38 7.11
N LEU A 49 -3.97 -10.68 8.36
CA LEU A 49 -3.09 -11.39 9.27
C LEU A 49 -3.82 -12.60 9.82
N THR A 50 -3.26 -13.79 9.64
CA THR A 50 -3.77 -15.02 10.27
C THR A 50 -3.07 -15.26 11.61
N ILE A 51 -3.83 -15.63 12.63
CA ILE A 51 -3.34 -15.95 13.98
C ILE A 51 -3.94 -17.28 14.44
N ASN A 52 -3.07 -18.23 14.74
CA ASN A 52 -3.40 -19.54 15.29
C ASN A 52 -3.10 -19.61 16.80
N ASN A 53 -3.66 -20.62 17.48
CA ASN A 53 -3.61 -20.75 18.95
C ASN A 53 -2.19 -20.88 19.53
N ASN A 54 -1.20 -21.28 18.71
CA ASN A 54 0.20 -21.41 19.13
C ASN A 54 1.07 -20.20 18.75
N ASP A 55 0.50 -19.16 18.14
CA ASP A 55 1.28 -18.04 17.64
C ASP A 55 1.58 -17.02 18.75
N ASN A 56 2.86 -16.69 18.91
CA ASN A 56 3.25 -15.52 19.69
C ASN A 56 2.74 -14.25 19.01
N TYR A 57 2.04 -13.39 19.75
CA TYR A 57 1.51 -12.10 19.27
C TYR A 57 2.57 -11.10 18.78
N GLN A 58 3.85 -11.47 18.72
CA GLN A 58 4.94 -10.63 18.26
C GLN A 58 4.72 -10.16 16.81
N LEU A 59 4.34 -11.06 15.89
CA LEU A 59 4.07 -10.70 14.49
C LEU A 59 2.88 -9.73 14.38
N LEU A 60 1.82 -9.96 15.16
CA LEU A 60 0.68 -9.06 15.25
C LEU A 60 1.09 -7.67 15.76
N ASN A 61 1.87 -7.59 16.83
CA ASN A 61 2.28 -6.31 17.40
C ASN A 61 3.15 -5.52 16.43
N MET A 62 4.07 -6.18 15.72
CA MET A 62 4.86 -5.54 14.67
C MET A 62 3.96 -5.07 13.53
N ALA A 63 3.01 -5.89 13.09
CA ALA A 63 2.10 -5.54 12.00
C ALA A 63 1.20 -4.36 12.40
N LEU A 64 0.71 -4.32 13.64
CA LEU A 64 -0.07 -3.21 14.19
C LEU A 64 0.75 -1.91 14.23
N SER A 65 2.01 -1.99 14.69
CA SER A 65 2.90 -0.84 14.77
C SER A 65 3.18 -0.24 13.39
N ILE A 66 3.43 -1.09 12.37
CA ILE A 66 3.64 -0.62 11.00
C ILE A 66 2.33 -0.08 10.40
N CYS A 67 1.20 -0.74 10.65
CA CYS A 67 -0.11 -0.25 10.20
C CYS A 67 -0.44 1.12 10.82
N GLU A 68 -0.11 1.33 12.09
CA GLU A 68 -0.29 2.62 12.75
C GLU A 68 0.57 3.71 12.10
N ASN A 69 1.86 3.43 11.88
CA ASN A 69 2.80 4.38 11.28
C ASN A 69 2.50 4.71 9.83
N LEU A 70 1.94 3.76 9.07
CA LEU A 70 1.66 3.91 7.64
C LEU A 70 0.16 4.11 7.35
N ASN A 71 -0.64 4.38 8.38
CA ASN A 71 -2.09 4.47 8.33
C ASN A 71 -2.77 3.38 7.49
N LYS A 72 -2.36 2.12 7.70
CA LYS A 72 -2.93 0.96 7.05
C LYS A 72 -3.95 0.29 7.95
N ARG A 73 -4.83 -0.47 7.31
CA ARG A 73 -5.87 -1.23 7.98
C ARG A 73 -5.50 -2.70 8.00
N ILE A 74 -5.70 -3.35 9.14
CA ILE A 74 -5.44 -4.78 9.30
C ILE A 74 -6.75 -5.54 9.51
N VAL A 75 -6.90 -6.65 8.80
CA VAL A 75 -7.95 -7.66 9.00
C VAL A 75 -7.30 -8.83 9.69
N ILE A 76 -7.83 -9.23 10.85
CA ILE A 76 -7.27 -10.34 11.61
C ILE A 76 -8.18 -11.55 11.46
N ILE A 77 -7.62 -12.70 11.08
CA ILE A 77 -8.31 -13.98 11.02
C ILE A 77 -7.74 -14.82 12.15
N CYS A 78 -8.57 -15.18 13.13
CA CYS A 78 -8.09 -15.88 14.33
C CYS A 78 -8.92 -17.12 14.65
N SER A 79 -8.24 -18.15 15.18
CA SER A 79 -8.86 -19.40 15.62
C SER A 79 -9.33 -19.38 17.08
N SER A 80 -8.87 -18.39 17.85
CA SER A 80 -9.27 -18.11 19.23
C SER A 80 -9.65 -16.63 19.42
N PRO A 81 -10.40 -16.29 20.49
CA PRO A 81 -10.73 -14.91 20.81
C PRO A 81 -9.49 -14.09 21.14
N LEU A 82 -9.38 -12.92 20.50
CA LEU A 82 -8.28 -11.97 20.74
C LEU A 82 -8.52 -11.13 21.99
N PRO A 83 -7.46 -10.69 22.69
CA PRO A 83 -7.55 -9.72 23.77
C PRO A 83 -8.27 -8.41 23.37
N ASN A 84 -9.03 -7.81 24.29
CA ASN A 84 -9.78 -6.56 24.03
C ASN A 84 -8.90 -5.40 23.54
N ILE A 85 -7.64 -5.34 23.99
CA ILE A 85 -6.66 -4.32 23.57
C ILE A 85 -6.42 -4.38 22.06
N ILE A 86 -6.32 -5.59 21.50
CA ILE A 86 -6.14 -5.80 20.06
C ILE A 86 -7.46 -5.55 19.33
N ARG A 87 -8.56 -6.06 19.87
CA ARG A 87 -9.89 -5.92 19.25
C ARG A 87 -10.31 -4.45 19.08
N ASN A 88 -9.91 -3.59 20.01
CA ASN A 88 -10.26 -2.17 20.01
C ASN A 88 -9.17 -1.27 19.39
N HIS A 89 -8.12 -1.85 18.81
CA HIS A 89 -7.04 -1.07 18.22
C HIS A 89 -7.54 -0.31 16.99
N LYS A 90 -7.22 1.00 16.88
CA LYS A 90 -7.76 1.91 15.85
C LYS A 90 -7.51 1.44 14.39
N ASN A 91 -6.41 0.71 14.16
CA ASN A 91 -6.05 0.20 12.84
C ASN A 91 -6.63 -1.19 12.52
N VAL A 92 -7.26 -1.86 13.48
CA VAL A 92 -7.94 -3.14 13.26
C VAL A 92 -9.30 -2.87 12.62
N PHE A 93 -9.42 -3.25 11.35
CA PHE A 93 -10.59 -2.96 10.54
C PHE A 93 -11.67 -4.03 10.69
N PHE A 94 -11.29 -5.29 10.71
CA PHE A 94 -12.24 -6.40 10.78
C PHE A 94 -11.59 -7.63 11.40
N ILE A 95 -12.37 -8.43 12.12
CA ILE A 95 -11.90 -9.65 12.77
C ILE A 95 -12.78 -10.84 12.36
N ILE A 96 -12.13 -11.90 11.89
CA ILE A 96 -12.77 -13.12 11.43
C ILE A 96 -12.37 -14.27 12.34
N GLU A 97 -13.25 -14.61 13.27
CA GLU A 97 -13.13 -15.80 14.11
C GLU A 97 -13.56 -17.06 13.33
N THR A 98 -12.61 -17.98 13.12
CA THR A 98 -12.80 -19.20 12.28
C THR A 98 -13.55 -20.34 12.98
N SER A 99 -13.69 -20.27 14.30
CA SER A 99 -14.42 -21.24 15.15
C SER A 99 -15.92 -21.35 14.84
N SER A 100 -16.47 -20.48 13.98
CA SER A 100 -17.90 -20.32 13.76
C SER A 100 -18.44 -20.89 12.43
N HIS A 101 -17.67 -21.66 11.65
CA HIS A 101 -18.03 -22.18 10.31
C HIS A 101 -18.50 -21.13 9.28
N ASN A 102 -18.40 -19.83 9.57
CA ASN A 102 -18.98 -18.72 8.79
C ASN A 102 -17.95 -17.90 8.00
N LEU A 103 -16.76 -18.45 7.72
CA LEU A 103 -15.68 -17.73 7.05
C LEU A 103 -16.11 -17.10 5.72
N SER A 104 -16.84 -17.83 4.88
CA SER A 104 -17.30 -17.31 3.58
C SER A 104 -18.23 -16.10 3.75
N ARG A 105 -19.19 -16.19 4.69
CA ARG A 105 -20.12 -15.10 5.01
C ARG A 105 -19.40 -13.87 5.56
N LYS A 106 -18.42 -14.07 6.46
CA LYS A 106 -17.60 -12.97 6.99
C LYS A 106 -16.68 -12.34 5.92
N LEU A 107 -16.18 -13.13 4.97
CA LEU A 107 -15.41 -12.61 3.83
C LEU A 107 -16.29 -11.83 2.85
N GLU A 108 -17.54 -12.23 2.68
CA GLU A 108 -18.54 -11.50 1.89
C GLU A 108 -18.91 -10.18 2.56
N GLU A 109 -19.20 -10.19 3.86
CA GLU A 109 -19.41 -8.98 4.67
C GLU A 109 -18.17 -8.07 4.64
N LEU A 110 -16.97 -8.65 4.76
CA LEU A 110 -15.73 -7.92 4.62
C LEU A 110 -15.63 -7.31 3.23
N LYS A 111 -15.95 -8.04 2.17
CA LYS A 111 -15.93 -7.52 0.80
C LYS A 111 -16.86 -6.32 0.67
N GLU A 112 -18.09 -6.40 1.17
CA GLU A 112 -19.05 -5.28 1.21
C GLU A 112 -18.50 -4.09 2.00
N LYS A 113 -18.02 -4.32 3.23
CA LYS A 113 -17.38 -3.27 4.06
C LYS A 113 -16.15 -2.66 3.38
N THR A 114 -15.40 -3.45 2.62
CA THR A 114 -14.23 -3.00 1.87
C THR A 114 -14.57 -2.22 0.62
N GLN A 115 -15.78 -2.32 0.07
CA GLN A 115 -16.22 -1.51 -1.07
C GLN A 115 -16.01 -0.02 -0.79
N HIS A 116 -16.18 0.40 0.47
CA HIS A 116 -15.96 1.78 0.93
C HIS A 116 -14.62 2.05 1.62
N ILE A 117 -13.83 1.03 2.00
CA ILE A 117 -12.44 1.23 2.47
C ILE A 117 -11.56 1.76 1.34
N PHE A 118 -11.81 1.27 0.13
CA PHE A 118 -11.10 1.72 -1.06
C PHE A 118 -11.73 2.96 -1.69
N ASP A 119 -12.93 3.36 -1.23
CA ASP A 119 -13.46 4.70 -1.45
C ASP A 119 -12.72 5.63 -0.47
N PRO A 120 -12.08 6.72 -0.92
CA PRO A 120 -11.20 7.54 -0.09
C PRO A 120 -11.84 8.27 1.12
N HIS A 121 -13.04 7.90 1.56
CA HIS A 121 -13.90 8.71 2.44
C HIS A 121 -14.13 8.18 3.86
N PHE A 122 -13.71 6.96 4.22
CA PHE A 122 -14.31 6.33 5.40
C PHE A 122 -13.80 6.81 6.78
N ASP A 123 -12.62 7.42 6.92
CA ASP A 123 -12.04 7.66 8.27
C ASP A 123 -11.96 9.11 8.78
N ILE A 124 -12.33 10.13 8.01
CA ILE A 124 -11.70 11.45 8.24
C ILE A 124 -12.59 12.48 8.94
N ASP A 125 -13.91 12.32 8.94
CA ASP A 125 -14.80 13.39 9.39
C ASP A 125 -15.05 13.49 10.91
N ARG A 126 -14.41 12.66 11.75
CA ARG A 126 -14.71 12.73 13.20
C ARG A 126 -13.98 13.81 13.97
N ASN A 127 -12.85 14.39 13.51
CA ASN A 127 -12.03 15.19 14.44
C ASN A 127 -11.21 16.40 13.93
N MET A 128 -11.37 16.92 12.70
CA MET A 128 -10.69 18.18 12.33
C MET A 128 -11.54 19.18 11.53
N ASN A 129 -11.92 20.26 12.22
CA ASN A 129 -12.43 21.58 11.78
C ASN A 129 -12.98 21.72 10.34
N LYS A 130 -14.29 21.98 10.26
CA LYS A 130 -15.17 21.98 9.07
C LYS A 130 -15.04 23.14 8.07
N ASN A 131 -14.07 24.04 8.16
CA ASN A 131 -14.11 25.25 7.33
C ASN A 131 -13.05 25.21 6.21
N ASN A 132 -13.51 25.22 4.96
CA ASN A 132 -12.78 25.32 3.67
C ASN A 132 -11.95 24.13 3.17
N GLN A 133 -12.34 22.90 3.47
CA GLN A 133 -11.56 21.73 3.02
C GLN A 133 -12.23 20.95 1.88
N LEU A 134 -11.42 20.60 0.88
CA LEU A 134 -11.81 19.62 -0.13
C LEU A 134 -12.15 18.29 0.57
N PRO A 135 -13.33 17.69 0.25
CA PRO A 135 -13.68 16.34 0.66
C PRO A 135 -12.53 15.37 0.36
N ALA A 136 -12.30 14.41 1.25
CA ALA A 136 -11.19 13.46 1.23
C ALA A 136 -10.96 12.77 -0.14
N LYS A 137 -12.03 12.43 -0.88
CA LYS A 137 -11.95 11.87 -2.24
C LYS A 137 -11.46 12.86 -3.26
N ILE A 138 -11.99 14.07 -3.24
CA ILE A 138 -11.56 15.14 -4.15
C ILE A 138 -10.08 15.47 -3.88
N PHE A 139 -9.69 15.54 -2.61
CA PHE A 139 -8.28 15.69 -2.22
C PHE A 139 -7.39 14.58 -2.80
N THR A 140 -7.76 13.31 -2.59
CA THR A 140 -6.95 12.17 -3.06
C THR A 140 -6.84 12.13 -4.58
N SER A 141 -7.97 12.30 -5.29
CA SER A 141 -7.96 12.30 -6.76
C SER A 141 -7.19 13.49 -7.32
N GLU A 142 -7.37 14.69 -6.76
CA GLU A 142 -6.61 15.88 -7.18
C GLU A 142 -5.12 15.67 -6.98
N VAL A 143 -4.72 15.14 -5.82
CA VAL A 143 -3.33 14.88 -5.49
C VAL A 143 -2.69 13.89 -6.47
N VAL A 144 -3.34 12.74 -6.69
CA VAL A 144 -2.82 11.72 -7.61
C VAL A 144 -2.80 12.24 -9.05
N ASN A 145 -3.85 12.90 -9.50
CA ASN A 145 -3.92 13.47 -10.86
C ASN A 145 -2.84 14.52 -11.08
N PHE A 146 -2.63 15.39 -10.11
CA PHE A 146 -1.57 16.40 -10.16
C PHE A 146 -0.20 15.75 -10.27
N ILE A 147 0.10 14.74 -9.43
CA ILE A 147 1.38 14.04 -9.47
C ILE A 147 1.59 13.37 -10.83
N MET A 148 0.59 12.63 -11.33
CA MET A 148 0.71 11.90 -12.60
C MET A 148 0.89 12.83 -13.80
N ARG A 149 0.21 13.97 -13.83
CA ARG A 149 0.35 14.99 -14.90
C ARG A 149 1.70 15.70 -14.87
N ASN A 150 2.37 15.73 -13.72
CA ASN A 150 3.62 16.48 -13.53
C ASN A 150 4.83 15.57 -13.22
N ILE A 151 4.69 14.25 -13.41
CA ILE A 151 5.66 13.26 -12.93
C ILE A 151 7.04 13.39 -13.57
N ASN A 152 7.11 13.96 -14.76
CA ASN A 152 8.30 14.20 -15.58
C ASN A 152 9.04 15.51 -15.25
N ARG A 153 8.55 16.31 -14.30
CA ARG A 153 9.19 17.55 -13.85
C ARG A 153 9.39 17.56 -12.35
N ASP A 154 10.09 18.58 -11.85
CA ASP A 154 10.15 18.82 -10.40
C ASP A 154 8.75 19.17 -9.87
N ILE A 155 8.35 18.50 -8.79
CA ILE A 155 7.04 18.66 -8.16
C ILE A 155 7.27 19.14 -6.73
N ARG A 156 6.86 20.37 -6.43
CA ARG A 156 6.95 20.92 -5.08
C ARG A 156 5.66 20.69 -4.31
N GLU A 157 5.79 20.36 -3.03
CA GLU A 157 4.66 20.17 -2.13
C GLU A 157 3.85 21.46 -1.94
N THR A 158 4.49 22.63 -2.06
CA THR A 158 3.82 23.93 -2.03
C THR A 158 2.80 24.07 -3.17
N GLU A 159 3.13 23.64 -4.39
CA GLU A 159 2.25 23.79 -5.57
C GLU A 159 0.90 23.08 -5.38
N ILE A 160 0.93 21.92 -4.73
CA ILE A 160 -0.27 21.12 -4.51
C ILE A 160 -1.01 21.55 -3.25
N ALA A 161 -0.31 22.04 -2.23
CA ALA A 161 -0.92 22.64 -1.06
C ALA A 161 -1.75 23.89 -1.44
N ASP A 162 -1.19 24.75 -2.29
CA ASP A 162 -1.85 25.94 -2.82
C ASP A 162 -3.10 25.59 -3.62
N ARG A 163 -3.00 24.56 -4.49
CA ARG A 163 -4.15 24.03 -5.26
C ARG A 163 -5.23 23.43 -4.35
N CYS A 164 -4.84 22.88 -3.21
CA CYS A 164 -5.78 22.37 -2.20
C CYS A 164 -6.25 23.45 -1.22
N HIS A 165 -5.90 24.72 -1.43
CA HIS A 165 -6.23 25.87 -0.59
C HIS A 165 -5.85 25.66 0.89
N CYS A 166 -4.68 25.08 1.13
CA CYS A 166 -4.18 24.84 2.48
C CYS A 166 -2.70 25.15 2.62
N SER A 167 -2.23 25.37 3.85
CA SER A 167 -0.81 25.55 4.11
C SER A 167 -0.03 24.25 3.83
N THR A 168 1.24 24.37 3.43
CA THR A 168 2.09 23.20 3.16
C THR A 168 2.17 22.27 4.36
N THR A 169 2.30 22.80 5.58
CA THR A 169 2.33 21.97 6.81
C THR A 169 1.04 21.19 7.03
N TYR A 170 -0.12 21.81 6.76
CA TYR A 170 -1.40 21.13 6.85
C TYR A 170 -1.53 20.06 5.74
N PHE A 171 -1.12 20.39 4.52
CA PHE A 171 -1.05 19.45 3.41
C PHE A 171 -0.19 18.25 3.76
N SER A 172 1.03 18.43 4.28
CA SER A 172 1.92 17.32 4.65
C SER A 172 1.28 16.37 5.65
N LYS A 173 0.65 16.93 6.70
CA LYS A 173 -0.05 16.14 7.73
C LYS A 173 -1.24 15.40 7.14
N LYS A 174 -2.07 16.09 6.36
CA LYS A 174 -3.24 15.49 5.70
C LYS A 174 -2.79 14.41 4.69
N PHE A 175 -1.80 14.69 3.88
CA PHE A 175 -1.23 13.74 2.93
C PHE A 175 -0.69 12.51 3.65
N HIS A 176 0.13 12.67 4.68
CA HIS A 176 0.70 11.55 5.42
C HIS A 176 -0.39 10.71 6.10
N LEU A 177 -1.39 11.36 6.70
CA LEU A 177 -2.55 10.66 7.24
C LEU A 177 -3.28 9.86 6.15
N HIS A 178 -3.52 10.45 4.97
CA HIS A 178 -4.26 9.79 3.91
C HIS A 178 -3.49 8.68 3.19
N PHE A 179 -2.18 8.84 2.97
CA PHE A 179 -1.36 7.98 2.12
C PHE A 179 -0.36 7.13 2.89
N GLY A 180 -0.18 7.36 4.19
CA GLY A 180 0.74 6.62 5.05
C GLY A 180 2.22 6.95 4.85
N VAL A 181 2.55 7.84 3.92
CA VAL A 181 3.94 8.18 3.55
C VAL A 181 4.08 9.68 3.33
N SER A 182 5.32 10.17 3.26
CA SER A 182 5.56 11.56 2.88
C SER A 182 5.20 11.79 1.41
N PHE A 183 4.84 13.03 1.07
CA PHE A 183 4.58 13.43 -0.32
C PHE A 183 5.77 13.11 -1.24
N ARG A 184 6.99 13.38 -0.76
CA ARG A 184 8.22 13.13 -1.50
C ARG A 184 8.44 11.63 -1.76
N ASP A 185 8.20 10.78 -0.77
CA ASP A 185 8.32 9.33 -0.93
C ASP A 185 7.28 8.80 -1.91
N PHE A 186 6.04 9.28 -1.82
CA PHE A 186 4.99 8.90 -2.75
C PHE A 186 5.32 9.25 -4.20
N VAL A 187 5.82 10.48 -4.45
CA VAL A 187 6.27 10.89 -5.79
C VAL A 187 7.43 10.02 -6.27
N CYS A 188 8.41 9.75 -5.40
CA CYS A 188 9.54 8.86 -5.69
C CYS A 188 9.05 7.48 -6.14
N ASP A 189 8.15 6.86 -5.39
CA ASP A 189 7.65 5.52 -5.67
C ASP A 189 6.83 5.48 -6.98
N LYS A 190 6.01 6.51 -7.25
CA LYS A 190 5.30 6.61 -8.54
C LYS A 190 6.26 6.78 -9.72
N ARG A 191 7.36 7.51 -9.56
CA ARG A 191 8.41 7.63 -10.59
C ARG A 191 9.14 6.31 -10.82
N ILE A 192 9.45 5.55 -9.77
CA ILE A 192 10.09 4.23 -9.91
C ILE A 192 9.14 3.22 -10.56
N LEU A 193 7.86 3.25 -10.21
CA LEU A 193 6.84 2.42 -10.86
C LEU A 193 6.73 2.75 -12.35
N LEU A 194 6.75 4.04 -12.72
CA LEU A 194 6.77 4.46 -14.12
C LEU A 194 8.04 3.96 -14.83
N ALA A 195 9.21 4.09 -14.19
CA ALA A 195 10.48 3.63 -14.77
C ALA A 195 10.45 2.12 -15.06
N LYS A 196 9.93 1.30 -14.14
CA LYS A 196 9.76 -0.14 -14.35
C LYS A 196 8.90 -0.41 -15.59
N LYS A 197 7.74 0.25 -15.68
CA LYS A 197 6.83 0.12 -16.84
C LYS A 197 7.49 0.52 -18.16
N LEU A 198 8.29 1.58 -18.15
CA LEU A 198 9.01 2.03 -19.36
C LEU A 198 10.08 1.02 -19.78
N ILE A 199 10.86 0.49 -18.84
CA ILE A 199 11.86 -0.57 -19.10
C ILE A 199 11.18 -1.85 -19.61
N GLU A 200 10.05 -2.21 -19.04
CA GLU A 200 9.26 -3.39 -19.43
C GLU A 200 8.55 -3.22 -20.77
N ALA A 201 8.24 -1.99 -21.20
CA ALA A 201 7.62 -1.72 -22.49
C ALA A 201 8.68 -1.76 -23.59
N ASP A 202 9.79 -1.05 -23.41
CA ASP A 202 10.87 -0.94 -24.39
C ASP A 202 12.24 -1.18 -23.73
N THR A 203 12.81 -2.35 -24.03
CA THR A 203 14.10 -2.77 -23.47
C THR A 203 15.30 -2.10 -24.15
N GLU A 204 15.12 -1.48 -25.32
CA GLU A 204 16.19 -0.81 -26.07
C GLU A 204 16.35 0.66 -25.68
N SER A 205 15.29 1.29 -25.18
CA SER A 205 15.32 2.67 -24.67
C SER A 205 16.50 2.92 -23.72
N LYS A 206 17.26 4.01 -23.89
CA LYS A 206 18.41 4.32 -23.01
C LYS A 206 17.94 4.64 -21.58
N ILE A 207 18.64 4.12 -20.56
CA ILE A 207 18.31 4.40 -19.14
C ILE A 207 18.28 5.90 -18.84
N ALA A 208 19.14 6.69 -19.48
CA ALA A 208 19.14 8.14 -19.35
C ALA A 208 17.82 8.79 -19.81
N VAL A 209 17.24 8.29 -20.91
CA VAL A 209 15.95 8.78 -21.44
C VAL A 209 14.82 8.43 -20.47
N ILE A 210 14.81 7.19 -19.95
CA ILE A 210 13.83 6.73 -18.96
C ILE A 210 13.92 7.58 -17.68
N ALA A 211 15.13 7.84 -17.19
CA ALA A 211 15.34 8.70 -16.02
C ALA A 211 14.71 10.08 -16.23
N TYR A 212 14.93 10.69 -17.40
CA TYR A 212 14.37 11.99 -17.75
C TYR A 212 12.84 11.95 -17.85
N GLN A 213 12.26 10.94 -18.49
CA GLN A 213 10.80 10.74 -18.57
C GLN A 213 10.16 10.57 -17.18
N CYS A 214 10.89 9.99 -16.23
CA CYS A 214 10.48 9.87 -14.84
C CYS A 214 10.77 11.12 -13.99
N GLY A 215 11.22 12.23 -14.59
CA GLY A 215 11.46 13.50 -13.89
C GLY A 215 12.78 13.59 -13.12
N TYR A 216 13.74 12.73 -13.43
CA TYR A 216 15.10 12.81 -12.90
C TYR A 216 16.05 13.46 -13.91
N LYS A 217 16.68 14.56 -13.51
CA LYS A 217 17.70 15.25 -14.32
C LYS A 217 19.08 14.59 -14.23
N ASP A 218 19.33 13.85 -13.15
CA ASP A 218 20.59 13.15 -12.89
C ASP A 218 20.35 11.64 -12.96
N VAL A 219 21.00 11.00 -13.95
CA VAL A 219 20.89 9.56 -14.23
C VAL A 219 21.54 8.71 -13.13
N SER A 220 22.62 9.19 -12.54
CA SER A 220 23.32 8.51 -11.43
C SER A 220 22.47 8.53 -10.17
N TYR A 221 21.85 9.68 -9.87
CA TYR A 221 20.88 9.81 -8.79
C TYR A 221 19.67 8.89 -9.00
N PHE A 222 19.08 8.90 -10.19
CA PHE A 222 17.99 7.99 -10.56
C PHE A 222 18.39 6.53 -10.32
N SER A 223 19.55 6.12 -10.80
CA SER A 223 20.02 4.74 -10.68
C SER A 223 20.18 4.30 -9.22
N ARG A 224 20.68 5.20 -8.35
CA ARG A 224 20.79 4.97 -6.91
C ARG A 224 19.43 4.82 -6.24
N ILE A 225 18.48 5.70 -6.58
CA ILE A 225 17.12 5.64 -6.02
C ILE A 225 16.37 4.40 -6.51
N PHE A 226 16.48 4.07 -7.79
CA PHE A 226 15.88 2.87 -8.36
C PHE A 226 16.42 1.62 -7.67
N LYS A 227 17.75 1.51 -7.49
CA LYS A 227 18.35 0.40 -6.73
C LYS A 227 17.87 0.35 -5.30
N LYS A 228 17.82 1.50 -4.61
CA LYS A 228 17.32 1.56 -3.22
C LYS A 228 15.87 1.06 -3.10
N ARG A 229 15.00 1.38 -4.06
CA ARG A 229 13.57 1.03 -4.03
C ARG A 229 13.26 -0.36 -4.57
N THR A 230 14.11 -0.91 -5.44
CA THR A 230 13.83 -2.18 -6.16
C THR A 230 14.80 -3.31 -5.83
N GLY A 231 15.89 -3.03 -5.11
CA GLY A 231 16.97 -3.98 -4.82
C GLY A 231 18.01 -4.11 -5.93
N VAL A 232 17.69 -3.74 -7.17
CA VAL A 232 18.56 -3.95 -8.35
C VAL A 232 18.75 -2.66 -9.17
N THR A 233 19.82 -2.57 -9.95
CA THR A 233 20.01 -1.40 -10.83
C THR A 233 19.02 -1.40 -12.00
N PRO A 234 18.70 -0.24 -12.60
CA PRO A 234 17.84 -0.18 -13.79
C PRO A 234 18.32 -1.07 -14.94
N ALA A 235 19.65 -1.14 -15.15
CA ALA A 235 20.25 -1.99 -16.18
C ALA A 235 20.11 -3.48 -15.86
N SER A 236 20.28 -3.88 -14.59
CA SER A 236 20.04 -5.26 -14.16
C SER A 236 18.58 -5.64 -14.29
N TYR A 237 17.65 -4.74 -13.91
CA TYR A 237 16.21 -4.95 -14.04
C TYR A 237 15.81 -5.22 -15.50
N ARG A 238 16.34 -4.42 -16.44
CA ARG A 238 16.14 -4.61 -17.87
C ARG A 238 16.60 -5.99 -18.36
N ARG A 239 17.78 -6.45 -17.91
CA ARG A 239 18.29 -7.76 -18.31
C ARG A 239 17.32 -8.87 -17.90
N THR A 240 16.80 -8.81 -16.68
CA THR A 240 15.77 -9.74 -16.22
C THR A 240 14.49 -9.70 -17.07
N CYS A 241 14.04 -8.50 -17.48
CA CYS A 241 12.90 -8.37 -18.40
C CYS A 241 13.17 -8.99 -19.78
N MET A 242 14.38 -8.85 -20.31
CA MET A 242 14.78 -9.47 -21.59
C MET A 242 14.84 -10.99 -21.50
N ASP A 243 15.38 -11.54 -20.41
CA ASP A 243 15.48 -12.99 -20.20
C ASP A 243 14.10 -13.64 -20.07
N ASN A 244 13.15 -12.96 -19.39
CA ASN A 244 11.77 -13.44 -19.25
C ASN A 244 10.97 -13.40 -20.56
N ARG A 245 11.34 -12.55 -21.54
CA ARG A 245 10.70 -12.51 -22.87
C ARG A 245 11.19 -13.61 -23.81
N LYS A 246 12.32 -14.27 -23.49
CA LYS A 246 12.92 -15.34 -24.29
C LYS A 246 12.51 -16.75 -23.82
N ARG A 247 11.82 -16.85 -22.68
CA ARG A 247 11.21 -18.08 -22.16
C ARG A 247 9.75 -18.14 -22.55
#